data_AF-A0A069ISK5-F1
#
_entry.id   AF-A0A069ISK5-F1
#
_cell.length_a   1.000
_cell.length_b   1.000
_cell.length_c   1.000
_cell.angle_alpha   90.00
_cell.angle_beta   90.00
_cell.angle_gamma   90.00
#
_symmetry.space_group_name_H-M   'P 1'
#
loop_
_entity.id
_entity.type
_entity.pdbx_description
1 polymer ?
#
loop_
_entity_poly.entity_id
_entity_poly.type
_entity_poly.pdbx_seq_one_letter_code
_entity_poly.pdbx_strand_id
1 'polypeptide(L)'
;MSTDHQRYSLVNQAATIAVWAGSRDFHIVRTYEDAGKSGLSIRGRDGLKQLLADVLTGPTDYKDILVRDVSRWGRFQDPDQAAHYEFVCREAGVRIHYCAEPFENDGSVTSTIVKHLKRVMAGEYSRELSGRVKTAQRRAFLAGNVRGGVPAYGTRRQAFSVSGEPGAVLAPGERKSSILDTVRLVRGPSDEVAVVRSIFRDFTKGNLSAASIATSLNGRGVSGPRGLPWSGTRVSSILKDETFTGFVVYDKSVAVALGERLPAPRSDWKRLRVMPSLVAPALFAAAQARFERFGQRHRSDDQLLQDLRLLWKSEGFLSAQTIIRSPLTQSIQSYVRRFGSLSAVYARVGWTACRRPEGPRRLARMSDDDLIDLLRNALQPEDRLTAKLIDKLPGVPSSAYYKRRLGSLSATYARLGWKGYLRRSYDVVPWRSTSDDGLIAILRKIHAEAGYLSTPVIDAHPAAPHSSYFKKRFGSLAAAYALAGHAATRSEMSTAMWKRRERRQSL
;
A
#
# COMPACT_ATOMS: atom_id res chain seq x y z
N MET A 1 -25.70 25.72 7.32
CA MET A 1 -26.53 25.38 8.49
C MET A 1 -26.67 23.86 8.55
N SER A 2 -26.04 23.13 9.48
CA SER A 2 -26.31 21.66 9.59
C SER A 2 -25.75 20.91 10.81
N THR A 3 -25.01 21.50 11.75
CA THR A 3 -24.51 20.73 12.91
C THR A 3 -25.33 21.00 14.17
N ASP A 4 -25.65 22.25 14.47
CA ASP A 4 -26.39 22.58 15.70
C ASP A 4 -27.87 22.21 15.63
N HIS A 5 -28.54 22.40 14.48
CA HIS A 5 -29.93 21.95 14.30
C HIS A 5 -30.10 20.42 14.33
N GLN A 6 -29.04 19.65 14.08
CA GLN A 6 -29.10 18.19 14.16
C GLN A 6 -28.93 17.68 15.61
N ARG A 7 -28.18 18.39 16.47
CA ARG A 7 -28.00 18.02 17.89
C ARG A 7 -29.32 18.06 18.66
N TYR A 8 -30.12 19.12 18.47
CA TYR A 8 -31.42 19.23 19.13
C TYR A 8 -32.47 18.25 18.58
N SER A 9 -32.27 17.69 17.37
CA SER A 9 -33.24 16.79 16.75
C SER A 9 -33.42 15.47 17.50
N LEU A 10 -32.34 14.84 17.98
CA LEU A 10 -32.42 13.57 18.72
C LEU A 10 -32.94 13.78 20.14
N VAL A 11 -32.45 14.83 20.80
CA VAL A 11 -32.92 15.22 22.15
C VAL A 11 -34.42 15.51 22.11
N ASN A 12 -34.89 16.28 21.12
CA ASN A 12 -36.32 16.55 20.97
C ASN A 12 -37.13 15.27 20.67
N GLN A 13 -36.57 14.34 19.88
CA GLN A 13 -37.23 13.05 19.63
C GLN A 13 -37.38 12.22 20.90
N ALA A 14 -36.31 12.11 21.69
CA ALA A 14 -36.32 11.40 22.97
C ALA A 14 -37.29 12.05 23.96
N ALA A 15 -37.31 13.40 24.02
CA ALA A 15 -38.24 14.14 24.85
C ALA A 15 -39.71 13.90 24.45
N THR A 16 -40.04 13.91 23.16
CA THR A 16 -41.40 13.59 22.68
C THR A 16 -41.82 12.18 23.10
N ILE A 17 -40.92 11.19 22.96
CA ILE A 17 -41.20 9.81 23.36
C ILE A 17 -41.36 9.71 24.88
N ALA A 18 -40.50 10.38 25.66
CA ALA A 18 -40.57 10.36 27.12
C ALA A 18 -41.87 10.99 27.66
N VAL A 19 -42.31 12.12 27.09
CA VAL A 19 -43.59 12.75 27.44
C VAL A 19 -44.76 11.81 27.12
N TRP A 20 -44.77 11.19 25.94
CA TRP A 20 -45.81 10.25 25.54
C TRP A 20 -45.84 9.00 26.42
N ALA A 21 -44.66 8.49 26.80
CA ALA A 21 -44.52 7.33 27.67
C ALA A 21 -45.04 7.62 29.08
N GLY A 22 -44.62 8.75 29.66
CA GLY A 22 -45.03 9.18 31.00
C GLY A 22 -46.53 9.46 31.10
N SER A 23 -47.17 9.95 30.04
CA SER A 23 -48.63 10.19 30.05
C SER A 23 -49.48 8.92 29.95
N ARG A 24 -48.86 7.75 29.75
CA ARG A 24 -49.52 6.46 29.52
C ARG A 24 -48.90 5.33 30.36
N ASP A 25 -48.18 5.69 31.42
CA ASP A 25 -47.54 4.78 32.36
C ASP A 25 -46.59 3.74 31.73
N PHE A 26 -45.92 4.11 30.63
CA PHE A 26 -44.85 3.30 30.07
C PHE A 26 -43.51 3.58 30.76
N HIS A 27 -42.69 2.53 30.93
CA HIS A 27 -41.33 2.64 31.41
C HIS A 27 -40.34 2.31 30.29
N ILE A 28 -39.45 3.27 29.98
CA ILE A 28 -38.44 3.10 28.92
C ILE A 28 -37.27 2.29 29.49
N VAL A 29 -37.16 1.03 29.08
CA VAL A 29 -36.07 0.13 29.52
C VAL A 29 -34.85 0.16 28.61
N ARG A 30 -35.02 0.62 27.36
CA ARG A 30 -33.96 0.62 26.34
C ARG A 30 -34.19 1.70 25.27
N THR A 31 -33.10 2.23 24.73
CA THR A 31 -33.13 3.24 23.66
C THR A 31 -32.18 2.83 22.53
N TYR A 32 -32.67 2.87 21.29
CA TYR A 32 -31.88 2.65 20.08
C TYR A 32 -31.76 3.95 19.30
N GLU A 33 -30.54 4.35 18.93
CA GLU A 33 -30.32 5.59 18.16
C GLU A 33 -29.47 5.40 16.90
N ASP A 34 -29.73 6.26 15.91
CA ASP A 34 -28.98 6.35 14.66
C ASP A 34 -28.60 7.82 14.39
N ALA A 35 -27.57 8.32 15.08
CA ALA A 35 -27.16 9.71 14.95
C ALA A 35 -26.56 10.04 13.57
N GLY A 36 -27.17 11.02 12.87
CA GLY A 36 -26.67 11.54 11.60
C GLY A 36 -26.73 10.54 10.43
N LYS A 37 -27.53 9.47 10.53
CA LYS A 37 -27.65 8.44 9.49
C LYS A 37 -28.74 8.76 8.47
N SER A 38 -28.54 8.27 7.24
CA SER A 38 -29.54 8.38 6.17
C SER A 38 -30.72 7.45 6.43
N GLY A 39 -31.94 7.92 6.21
CA GLY A 39 -33.15 7.10 6.26
C GLY A 39 -33.46 6.36 4.95
N LEU A 40 -32.68 6.58 3.89
CA LEU A 40 -32.95 6.01 2.56
C LEU A 40 -32.50 4.55 2.42
N SER A 41 -31.72 4.04 3.38
CA SER A 41 -31.19 2.68 3.42
C SER A 41 -30.99 2.25 4.87
N ILE A 42 -31.10 0.94 5.14
CA ILE A 42 -30.75 0.36 6.44
C ILE A 42 -29.23 0.32 6.67
N ARG A 43 -28.42 0.51 5.61
CA ARG A 43 -26.96 0.46 5.71
C ARG A 43 -26.45 1.59 6.63
N GLY A 44 -25.74 1.19 7.68
CA GLY A 44 -25.16 2.10 8.68
C GLY A 44 -26.14 2.60 9.73
N ARG A 45 -27.38 2.07 9.74
CA ARG A 45 -28.38 2.27 10.80
C ARG A 45 -28.27 1.16 11.84
N ASP A 46 -27.21 1.22 12.63
CA ASP A 46 -26.85 0.13 13.52
C ASP A 46 -27.79 0.05 14.74
N GLY A 47 -28.41 1.16 15.15
CA GLY A 47 -29.46 1.16 16.18
C GLY A 47 -30.73 0.45 15.71
N LEU A 48 -31.20 0.74 14.50
CA LEU A 48 -32.36 0.02 13.92
C LEU A 48 -32.07 -1.47 13.70
N LYS A 49 -30.86 -1.82 13.24
CA LYS A 49 -30.47 -3.24 13.10
C LYS A 49 -30.43 -3.96 14.44
N GLN A 50 -29.90 -3.30 15.48
CA GLN A 50 -29.87 -3.87 16.82
C GLN A 50 -31.29 -4.08 17.36
N LEU A 51 -32.19 -3.11 17.20
CA LEU A 51 -33.61 -3.26 17.54
C LEU A 51 -34.21 -4.51 16.87
N LEU A 52 -34.01 -4.66 15.55
CA LEU A 52 -34.55 -5.79 14.81
C LEU A 52 -33.91 -7.13 15.24
N ALA A 53 -32.61 -7.13 15.52
CA ALA A 53 -31.91 -8.31 16.02
C ALA A 53 -32.42 -8.74 17.41
N ASP A 54 -32.59 -7.79 18.33
CA ASP A 54 -33.09 -8.05 19.68
C ASP A 54 -34.52 -8.62 19.64
N VAL A 55 -35.37 -8.10 18.76
CA VAL A 55 -36.73 -8.59 18.55
C VAL A 55 -36.76 -10.00 17.95
N LEU A 56 -35.83 -10.33 17.05
CA LEU A 56 -35.79 -11.61 16.35
C LEU A 56 -35.12 -12.75 17.13
N THR A 57 -34.22 -12.44 18.08
CA THR A 57 -33.29 -13.45 18.66
C THR A 57 -33.67 -13.98 20.03
N GLY A 58 -34.66 -13.43 20.74
CA GLY A 58 -35.05 -14.00 22.03
C GLY A 58 -36.04 -13.16 22.84
N PRO A 59 -36.39 -13.60 24.07
CA PRO A 59 -37.37 -12.91 24.90
C PRO A 59 -36.87 -11.51 25.25
N THR A 60 -37.55 -10.50 24.71
CA THR A 60 -37.29 -9.10 25.00
C THR A 60 -37.84 -8.75 26.39
N ASP A 61 -37.12 -7.91 27.13
CA ASP A 61 -37.54 -7.31 28.40
C ASP A 61 -38.62 -6.24 28.22
N TYR A 62 -39.06 -6.00 26.99
CA TYR A 62 -40.12 -5.08 26.61
C TYR A 62 -41.16 -5.76 25.71
N LYS A 63 -42.39 -5.23 25.74
CA LYS A 63 -43.53 -5.66 24.89
C LYS A 63 -43.95 -4.61 23.87
N ASP A 64 -43.40 -3.40 23.98
CA ASP A 64 -43.82 -2.22 23.23
C ASP A 64 -42.59 -1.45 22.73
N ILE A 65 -42.62 -1.03 21.46
CA ILE A 65 -41.63 -0.15 20.85
C ILE A 65 -42.27 1.22 20.64
N LEU A 66 -41.65 2.25 21.21
CA LEU A 66 -42.07 3.63 21.06
C LEU A 66 -41.23 4.31 19.97
N VAL A 67 -41.90 4.80 18.93
CA VAL A 67 -41.27 5.46 17.79
C VAL A 67 -41.87 6.86 17.66
N ARG A 68 -41.05 7.88 17.40
CA ARG A 68 -41.61 9.24 17.24
C ARG A 68 -42.65 9.31 16.11
N ASP A 69 -42.32 8.85 14.92
CA ASP A 69 -43.16 8.95 13.73
C ASP A 69 -42.85 7.84 12.71
N VAL A 70 -43.72 7.68 11.71
CA VAL A 70 -43.61 6.61 10.69
C VAL A 70 -42.29 6.66 9.91
N SER A 71 -41.69 7.86 9.72
CA SER A 71 -40.46 8.03 8.95
C SER A 71 -39.21 7.44 9.62
N ARG A 72 -39.30 7.07 10.90
CA ARG A 72 -38.18 6.49 11.68
C ARG A 72 -37.86 5.05 11.31
N TRP A 73 -38.83 4.28 10.80
CA TRP A 73 -38.57 2.97 10.18
C TRP A 73 -37.71 3.13 8.93
N GLY A 74 -37.98 4.17 8.15
CA GLY A 74 -37.13 4.62 7.06
C GLY A 74 -37.91 5.43 6.04
N ARG A 75 -37.14 6.04 5.14
CA ARG A 75 -37.60 6.83 3.99
C ARG A 75 -37.18 6.11 2.72
N PHE A 76 -37.43 4.81 2.69
CA PHE A 76 -37.05 3.95 1.59
C PHE A 76 -37.76 4.38 0.30
N GLN A 77 -37.16 4.06 -0.85
CA GLN A 77 -37.84 4.24 -2.14
C GLN A 77 -39.04 3.29 -2.25
N ASP A 78 -38.85 2.08 -1.74
CA ASP A 78 -39.90 1.09 -1.58
C ASP A 78 -40.50 1.19 -0.16
N PRO A 79 -41.74 1.69 -0.01
CA PRO A 79 -42.38 1.85 1.30
C PRO A 79 -42.59 0.51 2.02
N ASP A 80 -42.63 -0.61 1.30
CA ASP A 80 -42.86 -1.93 1.87
C ASP A 80 -41.66 -2.40 2.69
N GLN A 81 -40.47 -1.85 2.48
CA GLN A 81 -39.33 -2.10 3.37
C GLN A 81 -39.57 -1.60 4.80
N ALA A 82 -40.15 -0.40 4.94
CA ALA A 82 -40.53 0.11 6.26
C ALA A 82 -41.69 -0.70 6.85
N ALA A 83 -42.62 -1.16 6.00
CA ALA A 83 -43.71 -2.04 6.40
C ALA A 83 -43.21 -3.39 6.91
N HIS A 84 -42.21 -3.97 6.24
CA HIS A 84 -41.60 -5.24 6.58
C HIS A 84 -40.96 -5.21 7.97
N TYR A 85 -40.23 -4.14 8.31
CA TYR A 85 -39.63 -4.02 9.66
C TYR A 85 -40.68 -3.90 10.78
N GLU A 86 -41.75 -3.14 10.54
CA GLU A 86 -42.88 -3.10 11.48
C GLU A 86 -43.59 -4.47 11.57
N PHE A 87 -43.77 -5.15 10.44
CA PHE A 87 -44.39 -6.48 10.37
C PHE A 87 -43.61 -7.49 11.22
N VAL A 88 -42.29 -7.55 11.07
CA VAL A 88 -41.40 -8.43 11.83
C VAL A 88 -41.55 -8.22 13.34
N CYS A 89 -41.64 -6.97 13.78
CA CYS A 89 -41.81 -6.69 15.21
C CYS A 89 -43.16 -7.15 15.74
N ARG A 90 -44.23 -6.95 14.96
CA ARG A 90 -45.57 -7.39 15.32
C ARG A 90 -45.69 -8.91 15.34
N GLU A 91 -45.05 -9.61 14.41
CA GLU A 91 -45.00 -11.08 14.37
C GLU A 91 -44.31 -11.67 15.61
N ALA A 92 -43.26 -11.00 16.11
CA ALA A 92 -42.61 -11.33 17.38
C ALA A 92 -43.43 -10.95 18.64
N GLY A 93 -44.67 -10.47 18.48
CA GLY A 93 -45.56 -10.09 19.59
C GLY A 93 -45.27 -8.72 20.20
N VAL A 94 -44.41 -7.92 19.57
CA VAL A 94 -44.05 -6.57 20.04
C VAL A 94 -44.96 -5.53 19.39
N ARG A 95 -45.67 -4.75 20.21
CA ARG A 95 -46.55 -3.67 19.72
C ARG A 95 -45.75 -2.42 19.40
N ILE A 96 -46.17 -1.64 18.40
CA ILE A 96 -45.47 -0.43 17.97
C ILE A 96 -46.38 0.77 18.17
N HIS A 97 -45.86 1.82 18.80
CA HIS A 97 -46.59 3.07 19.04
C HIS A 97 -45.90 4.25 18.36
N TYR A 98 -46.69 5.12 17.72
CA TYR A 98 -46.22 6.33 17.05
C TYR A 98 -46.54 7.57 17.87
N CYS A 99 -45.55 8.09 18.63
CA CYS A 99 -45.78 9.10 19.66
C CYS A 99 -46.19 10.48 19.14
N ALA A 100 -45.88 10.80 17.88
CA ALA A 100 -46.17 12.09 17.25
C ALA A 100 -47.17 12.01 16.09
N GLU A 101 -47.83 10.85 15.92
CA GLU A 101 -48.89 10.71 14.92
C GLU A 101 -50.28 10.84 15.58
N PRO A 102 -51.28 11.41 14.88
CA PRO A 102 -52.61 11.63 15.44
C PRO A 102 -53.49 10.37 15.44
N PHE A 103 -52.96 9.21 15.06
CA PHE A 103 -53.68 7.94 14.97
C PHE A 103 -53.03 6.88 15.85
N GLU A 104 -53.83 5.96 16.35
CA GLU A 104 -53.34 4.79 17.09
C GLU A 104 -52.95 3.66 16.15
N ASN A 105 -51.91 2.90 16.51
CA ASN A 105 -51.49 1.73 15.75
C ASN A 105 -52.30 0.49 16.18
N ASP A 106 -53.61 0.60 16.05
CA ASP A 106 -54.62 -0.36 16.52
C ASP A 106 -54.90 -1.50 15.52
N GLY A 107 -54.29 -1.46 14.34
CA GLY A 107 -54.56 -2.41 13.26
C GLY A 107 -55.86 -2.14 12.50
N SER A 108 -56.56 -1.04 12.78
CA SER A 108 -57.71 -0.62 11.98
C SER A 108 -57.34 -0.40 10.51
N VAL A 109 -58.33 -0.53 9.64
CA VAL A 109 -58.17 -0.25 8.20
C VAL A 109 -57.68 1.19 8.00
N THR A 110 -58.25 2.13 8.76
CA THR A 110 -57.88 3.55 8.73
C THR A 110 -56.43 3.76 9.14
N SER A 111 -55.96 3.19 10.25
CA SER A 111 -54.56 3.35 10.68
C SER A 111 -53.59 2.72 9.68
N THR A 112 -53.95 1.59 9.07
CA THR A 112 -53.15 0.93 8.02
C THR A 112 -52.99 1.80 6.78
N ILE A 113 -54.08 2.39 6.28
CA ILE A 113 -54.06 3.30 5.11
C ILE A 113 -53.21 4.54 5.41
N VAL A 114 -53.43 5.18 6.57
CA VAL A 114 -52.69 6.39 6.95
C VAL A 114 -51.19 6.11 7.10
N LYS A 115 -50.79 4.98 7.72
CA LYS A 115 -49.39 4.55 7.80
C LYS A 115 -48.78 4.38 6.41
N HIS A 116 -49.47 3.70 5.51
CA HIS A 116 -48.96 3.48 4.16
C HIS A 116 -48.74 4.81 3.42
N LEU A 117 -49.73 5.72 3.46
CA LEU A 117 -49.60 7.05 2.88
C LEU A 117 -48.42 7.83 3.45
N LYS A 118 -48.24 7.81 4.78
CA LYS A 118 -47.10 8.46 5.46
C LYS A 118 -45.74 7.91 5.01
N ARG A 119 -45.62 6.58 4.84
CA ARG A 119 -44.38 5.94 4.32
C ARG A 119 -44.06 6.40 2.91
N VAL A 120 -45.06 6.36 2.02
CA VAL A 120 -44.94 6.83 0.63
C VAL A 120 -44.52 8.30 0.60
N MET A 121 -45.23 9.16 1.33
CA MET A 121 -44.92 10.59 1.42
C MET A 121 -43.51 10.86 1.94
N ALA A 122 -43.03 10.10 2.92
CA ALA A 122 -41.68 10.30 3.47
C ALA A 122 -40.57 9.94 2.45
N GLY A 123 -40.81 8.91 1.63
CA GLY A 123 -39.95 8.54 0.50
C GLY A 123 -40.00 9.57 -0.64
N GLU A 124 -41.19 10.01 -1.03
CA GLU A 124 -41.42 11.03 -2.08
C GLU A 124 -40.82 12.38 -1.71
N TYR A 125 -41.04 12.85 -0.48
CA TYR A 125 -40.43 14.08 0.01
C TYR A 125 -38.90 14.06 -0.14
N SER A 126 -38.28 12.91 0.15
CA SER A 126 -36.82 12.76 0.02
C SER A 126 -36.36 12.77 -1.45
N ARG A 127 -37.13 12.16 -2.36
CA ARG A 127 -36.87 12.22 -3.81
C ARG A 127 -37.01 13.64 -4.34
N GLU A 128 -38.10 14.30 -4.01
CA GLU A 128 -38.38 15.65 -4.48
C GLU A 128 -37.32 16.63 -3.95
N LEU A 129 -36.98 16.55 -2.66
CA LEU A 129 -35.92 17.37 -2.08
C LEU A 129 -34.59 17.14 -2.79
N SER A 130 -34.24 15.88 -3.10
CA SER A 130 -33.03 15.56 -3.87
C SER A 130 -33.06 16.21 -5.26
N GLY A 131 -34.19 16.16 -5.96
CA GLY A 131 -34.40 16.83 -7.25
C GLY A 131 -34.23 18.35 -7.15
N ARG A 132 -34.92 18.99 -6.20
CA ARG A 132 -34.82 20.43 -5.94
C ARG A 132 -33.38 20.85 -5.60
N VAL A 133 -32.69 20.09 -4.75
CA VAL A 133 -31.29 20.32 -4.40
C VAL A 133 -30.38 20.19 -5.61
N LYS A 134 -30.53 19.16 -6.45
CA LYS A 134 -29.75 19.02 -7.70
C LYS A 134 -29.95 20.21 -8.63
N THR A 135 -31.20 20.65 -8.82
CA THR A 135 -31.53 21.82 -9.63
C THR A 135 -30.92 23.10 -9.06
N ALA A 136 -31.04 23.32 -7.75
CA ALA A 136 -30.42 24.47 -7.07
C ALA A 136 -28.89 24.46 -7.20
N GLN A 137 -28.26 23.29 -7.06
CA GLN A 137 -26.81 23.13 -7.25
C GLN A 137 -26.38 23.45 -8.68
N ARG A 138 -27.17 23.01 -9.68
CA ARG A 138 -26.91 23.33 -11.09
C ARG A 138 -27.06 24.83 -11.36
N ARG A 139 -28.09 25.48 -10.82
CA ARG A 139 -28.29 26.94 -10.93
C ARG A 139 -27.12 27.71 -10.30
N ALA A 140 -26.69 27.30 -9.10
CA ALA A 140 -25.54 27.90 -8.44
C ALA A 140 -24.25 27.74 -9.27
N PHE A 141 -24.02 26.55 -9.84
CA PHE A 141 -22.89 26.33 -10.75
C PHE A 141 -22.95 27.27 -11.96
N LEU A 142 -24.10 27.38 -12.65
CA LEU A 142 -24.27 28.27 -13.81
C LEU A 142 -24.06 29.76 -13.47
N ALA A 143 -24.34 30.17 -12.23
CA ALA A 143 -24.05 31.51 -11.72
C ALA A 143 -22.56 31.75 -11.38
N GLY A 144 -21.68 30.77 -11.64
CA GLY A 144 -20.25 30.86 -11.34
C GLY A 144 -19.89 30.51 -9.89
N ASN A 145 -20.86 30.03 -9.10
CA ASN A 145 -20.63 29.75 -7.69
C ASN A 145 -19.96 28.39 -7.50
N VAL A 146 -18.89 28.37 -6.73
CA VAL A 146 -18.19 27.15 -6.35
C VAL A 146 -18.71 26.61 -5.02
N ARG A 147 -18.92 25.29 -4.99
CA ARG A 147 -19.53 24.60 -3.85
C ARG A 147 -18.46 24.01 -2.95
N GLY A 148 -18.14 24.73 -1.88
CA GLY A 148 -17.26 24.26 -0.82
C GLY A 148 -15.96 23.62 -1.34
N GLY A 149 -15.42 22.69 -0.57
CA GLY A 149 -14.18 22.00 -0.94
C GLY A 149 -12.93 22.86 -0.78
N VAL A 150 -11.79 22.21 -0.95
CA VAL A 150 -10.47 22.84 -0.93
C VAL A 150 -10.19 23.37 -2.34
N PRO A 151 -9.89 24.66 -2.51
CA PRO A 151 -9.55 25.22 -3.82
C PRO A 151 -8.26 24.56 -4.37
N ALA A 152 -8.12 24.52 -5.69
CA ALA A 152 -6.89 24.06 -6.32
C ALA A 152 -5.70 24.95 -5.91
N TYR A 153 -4.50 24.38 -5.84
CA TYR A 153 -3.28 25.14 -5.53
C TYR A 153 -3.09 26.32 -6.49
N GLY A 154 -2.75 27.52 -6.00
CA GLY A 154 -2.73 28.74 -6.82
C GLY A 154 -4.10 29.40 -7.02
N THR A 155 -5.17 28.90 -6.41
CA THR A 155 -6.51 29.51 -6.42
C THR A 155 -7.02 29.74 -5.00
N ARG A 156 -7.99 30.64 -4.85
CA ARG A 156 -8.64 30.95 -3.57
C ARG A 156 -10.15 31.03 -3.72
N ARG A 157 -10.86 30.81 -2.61
CA ARG A 157 -12.30 31.02 -2.52
C ARG A 157 -12.53 32.44 -2.00
N GLN A 158 -13.32 33.23 -2.70
CA GLN A 158 -13.70 34.57 -2.27
C GLN A 158 -15.22 34.67 -2.18
N ALA A 159 -15.71 35.26 -1.09
CA ALA A 159 -17.12 35.57 -0.94
C ALA A 159 -17.47 36.82 -1.76
N PHE A 160 -18.67 36.87 -2.32
CA PHE A 160 -19.21 38.01 -3.05
C PHE A 160 -20.59 38.33 -2.51
N SER A 161 -20.88 39.61 -2.33
CA SER A 161 -22.20 40.07 -1.89
C SER A 161 -23.28 39.76 -2.93
N VAL A 162 -24.54 40.00 -2.59
CA VAL A 162 -25.67 39.90 -3.53
C VAL A 162 -25.53 40.89 -4.69
N SER A 163 -24.94 42.07 -4.45
CA SER A 163 -24.62 43.06 -5.49
C SER A 163 -23.43 42.69 -6.38
N GLY A 164 -22.70 41.63 -6.03
CA GLY A 164 -21.53 41.17 -6.78
C GLY A 164 -20.21 41.82 -6.36
N GLU A 165 -20.21 42.60 -5.29
CA GLU A 165 -19.00 43.21 -4.74
C GLU A 165 -18.08 42.16 -4.09
N PRO A 166 -16.75 42.25 -4.29
CA PRO A 166 -15.81 41.30 -3.73
C PRO A 166 -15.71 41.45 -2.22
N GLY A 167 -16.03 40.39 -1.49
CA GLY A 167 -15.84 40.27 -0.04
C GLY A 167 -14.51 39.61 0.32
N ALA A 168 -14.43 39.08 1.54
CA ALA A 168 -13.23 38.45 2.08
C ALA A 168 -12.84 37.17 1.33
N VAL A 169 -11.52 36.93 1.25
CA VAL A 169 -10.95 35.65 0.82
C VAL A 169 -11.04 34.66 1.98
N LEU A 170 -11.71 33.54 1.74
CA LEU A 170 -12.00 32.53 2.76
C LEU A 170 -10.79 31.62 2.99
N ALA A 171 -10.39 31.48 4.25
CA ALA A 171 -9.38 30.54 4.69
C ALA A 171 -9.84 29.07 4.55
N PRO A 172 -8.92 28.09 4.61
CA PRO A 172 -9.29 26.68 4.61
C PRO A 172 -10.28 26.35 5.73
N GLY A 173 -11.43 25.76 5.36
CA GLY A 173 -12.50 25.42 6.31
C GLY A 173 -13.48 26.56 6.61
N GLU A 174 -13.13 27.80 6.27
CA GLU A 174 -13.98 28.96 6.50
C GLU A 174 -15.20 28.96 5.58
N ARG A 175 -16.30 29.49 6.11
CA ARG A 175 -17.60 29.61 5.43
C ARG A 175 -17.94 31.08 5.29
N LYS A 176 -18.68 31.42 4.24
CA LYS A 176 -19.29 32.74 4.07
C LYS A 176 -20.11 33.12 5.30
N SER A 177 -20.08 34.40 5.67
CA SER A 177 -20.79 34.96 6.82
C SER A 177 -22.29 35.04 6.58
N SER A 178 -22.72 35.47 5.38
CA SER A 178 -24.13 35.51 5.00
C SER A 178 -24.55 34.30 4.17
N ILE A 179 -25.80 33.87 4.36
CA ILE A 179 -26.41 32.82 3.53
C ILE A 179 -26.63 33.28 2.09
N LEU A 180 -26.85 34.58 1.88
CA LEU A 180 -27.14 35.18 0.57
C LEU A 180 -25.87 35.35 -0.27
N ASP A 181 -24.70 35.45 0.37
CA ASP A 181 -23.44 35.66 -0.35
C ASP A 181 -23.13 34.48 -1.28
N THR A 182 -22.48 34.80 -2.38
CA THR A 182 -21.97 33.80 -3.31
C THR A 182 -20.49 33.55 -3.07
N VAL A 183 -19.97 32.41 -3.52
CA VAL A 183 -18.54 32.08 -3.39
C VAL A 183 -18.03 31.74 -4.77
N ARG A 184 -16.98 32.41 -5.23
CA ARG A 184 -16.35 32.17 -6.53
C ARG A 184 -14.87 31.82 -6.34
N LEU A 185 -14.28 31.17 -7.33
CA LEU A 185 -12.83 30.95 -7.36
C LEU A 185 -12.15 32.17 -7.95
N VAL A 186 -11.08 32.60 -7.30
CA VAL A 186 -10.20 33.67 -7.75
C VAL A 186 -8.75 33.21 -7.77
N ARG A 187 -7.89 34.01 -8.40
CA ARG A 187 -6.46 33.78 -8.41
C ARG A 187 -5.91 33.82 -6.99
N GLY A 188 -5.05 32.86 -6.66
CA GLY A 188 -4.30 32.85 -5.42
C GLY A 188 -3.03 33.69 -5.50
N PRO A 189 -2.16 33.53 -4.49
CA PRO A 189 -0.86 34.19 -4.42
C PRO A 189 -0.01 34.00 -5.70
N SER A 190 0.72 35.04 -6.08
CA SER A 190 1.46 35.09 -7.35
C SER A 190 2.59 34.07 -7.41
N ASP A 191 3.20 33.74 -6.28
CA ASP A 191 4.20 32.69 -6.10
C ASP A 191 3.62 31.29 -6.38
N GLU A 192 2.45 30.96 -5.82
CA GLU A 192 1.76 29.69 -6.12
C GLU A 192 1.39 29.60 -7.60
N VAL A 193 0.89 30.69 -8.19
CA VAL A 193 0.56 30.75 -9.63
C VAL A 193 1.81 30.58 -10.49
N ALA A 194 2.94 31.16 -10.11
CA ALA A 194 4.22 30.99 -10.79
C ALA A 194 4.69 29.54 -10.74
N VAL A 195 4.54 28.86 -9.61
CA VAL A 195 4.82 27.43 -9.46
C VAL A 195 3.95 26.60 -10.40
N VAL A 196 2.64 26.84 -10.45
CA VAL A 196 1.74 26.13 -11.39
C VAL A 196 2.21 26.33 -12.83
N ARG A 197 2.50 27.57 -13.25
CA ARG A 197 3.00 27.85 -14.60
C ARG A 197 4.32 27.12 -14.89
N SER A 198 5.23 27.06 -13.91
CA SER A 198 6.48 26.32 -14.03
C SER A 198 6.24 24.82 -14.24
N ILE A 199 5.31 24.21 -13.49
CA ILE A 199 4.93 22.80 -13.65
C ILE A 199 4.47 22.50 -15.08
N PHE A 200 3.59 23.33 -15.63
CA PHE A 200 3.11 23.14 -17.01
C PHE A 200 4.23 23.31 -18.03
N ARG A 201 5.10 24.31 -17.88
CA ARG A 201 6.23 24.55 -18.77
C ARG A 201 7.24 23.40 -18.71
N ASP A 202 7.62 22.98 -17.51
CA ASP A 202 8.62 21.94 -17.29
C ASP A 202 8.12 20.57 -17.81
N PHE A 203 6.80 20.31 -17.68
CA PHE A 203 6.17 19.14 -18.25
C PHE A 203 6.03 19.20 -19.78
N THR A 204 5.73 20.35 -20.36
CA THR A 204 5.48 20.45 -21.82
C THR A 204 6.76 20.72 -22.59
N LYS A 205 7.42 21.85 -22.33
CA LYS A 205 8.65 22.28 -22.99
C LYS A 205 9.89 21.58 -22.46
N GLY A 206 9.97 21.38 -21.14
CA GLY A 206 11.09 20.71 -20.49
C GLY A 206 11.08 19.18 -20.62
N ASN A 207 9.98 18.60 -21.12
CA ASN A 207 9.78 17.16 -21.27
C ASN A 207 10.02 16.36 -19.97
N LEU A 208 9.95 16.99 -18.79
CA LEU A 208 10.21 16.35 -17.51
C LEU A 208 9.03 15.45 -17.10
N SER A 209 9.31 14.38 -16.35
CA SER A 209 8.26 13.53 -15.78
C SER A 209 7.59 14.21 -14.58
N ALA A 210 6.33 13.86 -14.28
CA ALA A 210 5.64 14.40 -13.10
C ALA A 210 6.40 14.09 -11.80
N ALA A 211 7.11 12.95 -11.73
CA ALA A 211 7.96 12.60 -10.59
C ALA A 211 9.21 13.48 -10.50
N SER A 212 9.90 13.70 -11.62
CA SER A 212 11.08 14.58 -11.68
C SER A 212 10.74 16.03 -11.30
N ILE A 213 9.58 16.53 -11.76
CA ILE A 213 9.07 17.85 -11.39
C ILE A 213 8.80 17.93 -9.88
N ALA A 214 8.18 16.90 -9.29
CA ALA A 214 7.95 16.85 -7.86
C ALA A 214 9.28 16.87 -7.06
N THR A 215 10.27 16.07 -7.46
CA THR A 215 11.60 16.06 -6.84
C THR A 215 12.27 17.43 -6.93
N SER A 216 12.22 18.09 -8.09
CA SER A 216 12.77 19.43 -8.30
C SER A 216 12.08 20.49 -7.42
N LEU A 217 10.75 20.43 -7.28
CA LEU A 217 10.01 21.36 -6.42
C LEU A 217 10.34 21.16 -4.93
N ASN A 218 10.42 19.91 -4.48
CA ASN A 218 10.80 19.59 -3.11
C ASN A 218 12.25 19.99 -2.82
N GLY A 219 13.18 19.78 -3.76
CA GLY A 219 14.57 20.19 -3.62
C GLY A 219 14.76 21.72 -3.53
N ARG A 220 13.80 22.50 -4.05
CA ARG A 220 13.75 23.95 -3.92
C ARG A 220 13.00 24.44 -2.66
N GLY A 221 12.51 23.54 -1.81
CA GLY A 221 11.74 23.89 -0.62
C GLY A 221 10.33 24.43 -0.91
N VAL A 222 9.79 24.23 -2.11
CA VAL A 222 8.45 24.71 -2.47
C VAL A 222 7.40 23.81 -1.84
N SER A 223 6.56 24.39 -0.97
CA SER A 223 5.44 23.67 -0.36
C SER A 223 4.35 23.37 -1.38
N GLY A 224 3.80 22.15 -1.35
CA GLY A 224 2.70 21.74 -2.21
C GLY A 224 1.32 22.05 -1.61
N PRO A 225 0.25 21.55 -2.25
CA PRO A 225 -1.12 21.79 -1.80
C PRO A 225 -1.34 21.38 -0.33
N ARG A 226 -1.90 22.28 0.47
CA ARG A 226 -2.11 22.14 1.94
C ARG A 226 -0.81 22.04 2.76
N GLY A 227 0.30 22.59 2.27
CA GLY A 227 1.60 22.53 2.94
C GLY A 227 2.27 21.15 2.88
N LEU A 228 1.75 20.24 2.06
CA LEU A 228 2.30 18.88 1.90
C LEU A 228 3.39 18.86 0.83
N PRO A 229 4.38 17.96 0.90
CA PRO A 229 5.41 17.84 -0.13
C PRO A 229 4.82 17.43 -1.48
N TRP A 230 5.49 17.83 -2.56
CA TRP A 230 5.12 17.44 -3.91
C TRP A 230 5.32 15.94 -4.13
N SER A 231 4.41 15.34 -4.89
CA SER A 231 4.51 13.96 -5.36
C SER A 231 4.10 13.91 -6.82
N GLY A 232 4.56 12.90 -7.56
CA GLY A 232 4.19 12.74 -8.97
C GLY A 232 2.67 12.67 -9.18
N THR A 233 1.93 12.12 -8.22
CA THR A 233 0.46 12.11 -8.24
C THR A 233 -0.13 13.52 -8.09
N ARG A 234 0.35 14.33 -7.14
CA ARG A 234 -0.10 15.73 -6.96
C ARG A 234 0.21 16.57 -8.19
N VAL A 235 1.41 16.44 -8.76
CA VAL A 235 1.78 17.10 -10.01
C VAL A 235 0.87 16.66 -11.16
N SER A 236 0.62 15.35 -11.29
CA SER A 236 -0.31 14.85 -12.31
C SER A 236 -1.74 15.34 -12.11
N SER A 237 -2.21 15.50 -10.86
CA SER A 237 -3.52 16.07 -10.56
C SER A 237 -3.61 17.52 -11.03
N ILE A 238 -2.58 18.34 -10.78
CA ILE A 238 -2.52 19.72 -11.27
C ILE A 238 -2.57 19.77 -12.79
N LEU A 239 -1.75 18.97 -13.47
CA LEU A 239 -1.67 18.95 -14.92
C LEU A 239 -3.00 18.51 -15.60
N LYS A 240 -3.90 17.83 -14.87
CA LYS A 240 -5.20 17.36 -15.37
C LYS A 240 -6.37 18.26 -14.98
N ASP A 241 -6.16 19.23 -14.10
CA ASP A 241 -7.22 20.06 -13.57
C ASP A 241 -7.54 21.24 -14.52
N GLU A 242 -8.74 21.24 -15.09
CA GLU A 242 -9.22 22.30 -15.99
C GLU A 242 -9.42 23.65 -15.26
N THR A 243 -9.38 23.67 -13.92
CA THR A 243 -9.46 24.91 -13.13
C THR A 243 -8.36 25.91 -13.53
N PHE A 244 -7.18 25.42 -13.95
CA PHE A 244 -6.06 26.29 -14.34
C PHE A 244 -6.25 27.04 -15.67
N THR A 245 -7.19 26.59 -16.51
CA THR A 245 -7.60 27.34 -17.72
C THR A 245 -8.76 28.31 -17.43
N GLY A 246 -9.22 28.36 -16.17
CA GLY A 246 -10.31 29.23 -15.70
C GLY A 246 -11.68 28.56 -15.69
N PHE A 247 -11.77 27.27 -16.03
CA PHE A 247 -13.02 26.52 -16.08
C PHE A 247 -13.24 25.68 -14.83
N VAL A 248 -14.42 25.80 -14.22
CA VAL A 248 -14.91 24.83 -13.24
C VAL A 248 -15.75 23.79 -13.97
N VAL A 249 -15.55 22.53 -13.61
CA VAL A 249 -16.19 21.40 -14.26
C VAL A 249 -17.16 20.73 -13.29
N TYR A 250 -18.39 20.53 -13.74
CA TYR A 250 -19.50 19.95 -12.99
C TYR A 250 -19.99 18.63 -13.64
N ASP A 251 -20.73 17.82 -12.88
CA ASP A 251 -21.27 16.52 -13.32
C ASP A 251 -20.20 15.50 -13.79
N LYS A 252 -19.04 15.46 -13.14
CA LYS A 252 -17.98 14.44 -13.43
C LYS A 252 -18.38 13.00 -13.09
N SER A 253 -19.51 12.79 -12.41
CA SER A 253 -20.02 11.46 -12.06
C SER A 253 -21.54 11.43 -12.05
N VAL A 254 -22.10 10.32 -12.51
CA VAL A 254 -23.53 10.03 -12.51
C VAL A 254 -23.85 9.09 -11.36
N ALA A 255 -24.96 9.35 -10.66
CA ALA A 255 -25.47 8.43 -9.66
C ALA A 255 -26.28 7.34 -10.38
N VAL A 256 -25.90 6.08 -10.21
CA VAL A 256 -26.55 4.93 -10.87
C VAL A 256 -27.53 4.26 -9.92
N ALA A 257 -27.19 4.20 -8.64
CA ALA A 257 -28.06 3.73 -7.57
C ALA A 257 -27.83 4.56 -6.29
N LEU A 258 -28.63 4.31 -5.25
CA LEU A 258 -28.48 4.99 -3.97
C LEU A 258 -27.10 4.70 -3.37
N GLY A 259 -26.25 5.73 -3.34
CA GLY A 259 -24.88 5.64 -2.81
C GLY A 259 -23.83 5.18 -3.82
N GLU A 260 -24.23 4.77 -5.03
CA GLU A 260 -23.31 4.37 -6.10
C GLU A 260 -23.17 5.49 -7.14
N ARG A 261 -21.91 5.80 -7.49
CA ARG A 261 -21.57 6.82 -8.48
C ARG A 261 -20.55 6.27 -9.46
N LEU A 262 -20.86 6.37 -10.74
CA LEU A 262 -19.93 6.05 -11.82
C LEU A 262 -19.36 7.34 -12.43
N PRO A 263 -18.09 7.35 -12.86
CA PRO A 263 -17.53 8.47 -13.62
C PRO A 263 -18.34 8.73 -14.89
N ALA A 264 -18.67 10.00 -15.15
CA ALA A 264 -19.35 10.40 -16.38
C ALA A 264 -18.33 10.54 -17.52
N PRO A 265 -18.68 10.20 -18.77
CA PRO A 265 -17.89 10.52 -19.96
C PRO A 265 -17.52 12.01 -20.00
N ARG A 266 -16.34 12.35 -20.53
CA ARG A 266 -15.86 13.74 -20.61
C ARG A 266 -16.72 14.66 -21.48
N SER A 267 -17.50 14.09 -22.41
CA SER A 267 -18.49 14.78 -23.26
C SER A 267 -19.61 15.38 -22.43
N ASP A 268 -19.99 14.72 -21.34
CA ASP A 268 -21.17 15.07 -20.54
C ASP A 268 -20.81 16.08 -19.44
N TRP A 269 -19.52 16.36 -19.27
CA TRP A 269 -19.01 17.30 -18.29
C TRP A 269 -19.42 18.72 -18.64
N LYS A 270 -20.08 19.39 -17.71
CA LYS A 270 -20.48 20.79 -17.86
C LYS A 270 -19.34 21.69 -17.43
N ARG A 271 -18.93 22.60 -18.32
CA ARG A 271 -17.80 23.50 -18.11
C ARG A 271 -18.31 24.93 -18.04
N LEU A 272 -17.89 25.66 -17.02
CA LEU A 272 -18.19 27.09 -16.89
C LEU A 272 -16.91 27.84 -16.58
N ARG A 273 -16.66 28.93 -17.32
CA ARG A 273 -15.54 29.81 -17.03
C ARG A 273 -15.88 30.72 -15.86
N VAL A 274 -15.12 30.62 -14.77
CA VAL A 274 -15.38 31.38 -13.53
C VAL A 274 -14.28 32.41 -13.22
N MET A 275 -13.11 32.27 -13.82
CA MET A 275 -11.99 33.18 -13.60
C MET A 275 -11.09 33.28 -14.84
N PRO A 276 -10.23 34.31 -14.93
CA PRO A 276 -9.19 34.38 -15.95
C PRO A 276 -8.25 33.18 -15.87
N SER A 277 -7.71 32.75 -17.01
CA SER A 277 -6.79 31.62 -17.06
C SER A 277 -5.53 31.90 -16.25
N LEU A 278 -5.08 30.92 -15.47
CA LEU A 278 -3.79 30.96 -14.76
C LEU A 278 -2.67 30.50 -15.70
N VAL A 279 -2.98 29.53 -16.56
CA VAL A 279 -2.08 28.93 -17.54
C VAL A 279 -2.66 29.15 -18.94
N ALA A 280 -1.80 29.41 -19.93
CA ALA A 280 -2.22 29.56 -21.32
C ALA A 280 -2.95 28.28 -21.80
N PRO A 281 -4.12 28.39 -22.47
CA PRO A 281 -4.85 27.23 -22.96
C PRO A 281 -4.00 26.27 -23.81
N ALA A 282 -3.07 26.82 -24.61
CA ALA A 282 -2.13 26.04 -25.41
C ALA A 282 -1.20 25.14 -24.57
N LEU A 283 -0.71 25.62 -23.41
CA LEU A 283 0.12 24.81 -22.51
C LEU A 283 -0.70 23.68 -21.86
N PHE A 284 -1.95 23.95 -21.49
CA PHE A 284 -2.83 22.93 -20.94
C PHE A 284 -3.16 21.85 -22.00
N ALA A 285 -3.49 22.27 -23.22
CA ALA A 285 -3.74 21.37 -24.33
C ALA A 285 -2.52 20.51 -24.66
N ALA A 286 -1.31 21.10 -24.67
CA ALA A 286 -0.06 20.36 -24.86
C ALA A 286 0.17 19.32 -23.74
N ALA A 287 -0.16 19.66 -22.49
CA ALA A 287 -0.07 18.71 -21.38
C ALA A 287 -1.08 17.56 -21.52
N GLN A 288 -2.33 17.83 -21.92
CA GLN A 288 -3.33 16.78 -22.19
C GLN A 288 -2.89 15.90 -23.37
N ALA A 289 -2.45 16.48 -24.48
CA ALA A 289 -1.93 15.73 -25.62
C ALA A 289 -0.74 14.85 -25.24
N ARG A 290 0.14 15.32 -24.35
CA ARG A 290 1.24 14.52 -23.80
C ARG A 290 0.71 13.36 -22.95
N PHE A 291 -0.29 13.58 -22.10
CA PHE A 291 -0.96 12.49 -21.38
C PHE A 291 -1.66 11.51 -22.31
N GLU A 292 -2.25 11.96 -23.42
CA GLU A 292 -2.87 11.10 -24.42
C GLU A 292 -1.83 10.30 -25.18
N ARG A 293 -0.69 10.88 -25.55
CA ARG A 293 0.44 10.12 -26.15
C ARG A 293 1.00 9.07 -25.19
N PHE A 294 1.13 9.40 -23.91
CA PHE A 294 1.51 8.41 -22.89
C PHE A 294 0.37 7.46 -22.53
N GLY A 295 -0.88 7.90 -22.68
CA GLY A 295 -2.11 7.14 -22.42
C GLY A 295 -2.48 6.23 -23.58
N GLN A 296 -2.03 6.50 -24.79
CA GLN A 296 -1.97 5.60 -25.94
C GLN A 296 -0.94 4.50 -25.72
N ARG A 297 -0.02 4.67 -24.75
CA ARG A 297 0.66 3.53 -24.12
C ARG A 297 -0.24 2.81 -23.11
N HIS A 298 -1.56 2.93 -23.13
CA HIS A 298 -2.42 1.83 -22.67
C HIS A 298 -2.23 0.69 -23.65
N ARG A 299 -1.09 0.02 -23.48
CA ARG A 299 -0.77 -1.15 -24.24
C ARG A 299 -1.89 -2.15 -24.01
N SER A 300 -2.42 -2.72 -25.09
CA SER A 300 -3.26 -3.90 -24.95
C SER A 300 -2.49 -4.98 -24.21
N ASP A 301 -3.21 -5.96 -23.66
CA ASP A 301 -2.53 -7.08 -23.01
C ASP A 301 -1.53 -7.76 -23.97
N ASP A 302 -1.86 -7.82 -25.26
CA ASP A 302 -0.96 -8.31 -26.31
C ASP A 302 0.27 -7.44 -26.52
N GLN A 303 0.12 -6.12 -26.53
CA GLN A 303 1.25 -5.20 -26.67
C GLN A 303 2.19 -5.27 -25.46
N LEU A 304 1.66 -5.42 -24.24
CA LEU A 304 2.44 -5.60 -23.03
C LEU A 304 3.27 -6.90 -23.07
N LEU A 305 2.66 -7.99 -23.54
CA LEU A 305 3.34 -9.27 -23.73
C LEU A 305 4.37 -9.19 -24.87
N GLN A 306 4.08 -8.46 -25.94
CA GLN A 306 5.00 -8.27 -27.06
C GLN A 306 6.27 -7.50 -26.67
N ASP A 307 6.15 -6.43 -25.86
CA ASP A 307 7.34 -5.73 -25.37
C ASP A 307 8.23 -6.63 -24.52
N LEU A 308 7.63 -7.53 -23.72
CA LEU A 308 8.38 -8.50 -22.92
C LEU A 308 9.04 -9.56 -23.80
N ARG A 309 8.40 -10.00 -24.88
CA ARG A 309 9.05 -10.88 -25.88
C ARG A 309 10.23 -10.19 -26.56
N LEU A 310 10.09 -8.91 -26.90
CA LEU A 310 11.18 -8.11 -27.49
C LEU A 310 12.33 -7.91 -26.50
N LEU A 311 12.03 -7.60 -25.24
CA LEU A 311 13.03 -7.50 -24.17
C LEU A 311 13.74 -8.84 -23.92
N TRP A 312 12.99 -9.94 -23.95
CA TRP A 312 13.58 -11.27 -23.84
C TRP A 312 14.52 -11.57 -25.01
N LYS A 313 14.12 -11.23 -26.24
CA LYS A 313 14.95 -11.40 -27.43
C LYS A 313 16.24 -10.58 -27.37
N SER A 314 16.23 -9.40 -26.74
CA SER A 314 17.42 -8.53 -26.65
C SER A 314 18.37 -8.90 -25.50
N GLU A 315 17.84 -9.30 -24.35
CA GLU A 315 18.64 -9.52 -23.12
C GLU A 315 18.86 -11.02 -22.81
N GLY A 316 18.14 -11.93 -23.47
CA GLY A 316 18.24 -13.38 -23.27
C GLY A 316 17.53 -13.91 -22.01
N PHE A 317 17.21 -13.05 -21.03
CA PHE A 317 16.48 -13.40 -19.81
C PHE A 317 15.51 -12.31 -19.34
N LEU A 318 14.45 -12.70 -18.64
CA LEU A 318 13.51 -11.78 -18.01
C LEU A 318 13.65 -11.81 -16.49
N SER A 319 13.64 -10.64 -15.87
CA SER A 319 13.65 -10.47 -14.42
C SER A 319 12.93 -9.17 -14.08
N ALA A 320 12.53 -9.01 -12.81
CA ALA A 320 11.99 -7.74 -12.34
C ALA A 320 12.96 -6.57 -12.65
N GLN A 321 14.27 -6.80 -12.51
CA GLN A 321 15.28 -5.78 -12.70
C GLN A 321 15.52 -5.44 -14.19
N THR A 322 15.44 -6.42 -15.09
CA THR A 322 15.51 -6.15 -16.53
C THR A 322 14.26 -5.42 -17.04
N ILE A 323 13.08 -5.71 -16.49
CA ILE A 323 11.84 -4.97 -16.77
C ILE A 323 11.92 -3.52 -16.26
N ILE A 324 12.46 -3.29 -15.07
CA ILE A 324 12.60 -1.92 -14.51
C ILE A 324 13.56 -1.08 -15.35
N ARG A 325 14.65 -1.67 -15.82
CA ARG A 325 15.70 -0.94 -16.56
C ARG A 325 15.37 -0.73 -18.03
N SER A 326 14.44 -1.51 -18.59
CA SER A 326 14.11 -1.44 -20.00
C SER A 326 13.22 -0.24 -20.33
N PRO A 327 13.61 0.61 -21.29
CA PRO A 327 12.76 1.70 -21.78
C PRO A 327 11.59 1.18 -22.64
N LEU A 328 11.61 -0.10 -23.04
CA LEU A 328 10.57 -0.73 -23.84
C LEU A 328 9.37 -1.16 -23.00
N THR A 329 9.56 -1.55 -21.74
CA THR A 329 8.51 -2.14 -20.88
C THR A 329 7.81 -1.12 -19.97
N GLN A 330 6.62 -1.49 -19.47
CA GLN A 330 5.92 -0.69 -18.45
C GLN A 330 6.40 -0.98 -17.03
N SER A 331 5.85 -0.25 -16.05
CA SER A 331 6.04 -0.55 -14.64
C SER A 331 5.61 -1.98 -14.30
N ILE A 332 6.34 -2.63 -13.39
CA ILE A 332 5.99 -3.98 -12.89
C ILE A 332 4.54 -4.03 -12.40
N GLN A 333 4.08 -2.97 -11.72
CA GLN A 333 2.72 -2.92 -11.17
C GLN A 333 1.64 -2.94 -12.26
N SER A 334 1.94 -2.42 -13.46
CA SER A 334 1.02 -2.51 -14.61
C SER A 334 0.78 -3.96 -15.01
N TYR A 335 1.84 -4.78 -15.04
CA TYR A 335 1.75 -6.20 -15.37
C TYR A 335 1.07 -7.01 -14.26
N VAL A 336 1.42 -6.77 -13.00
CA VAL A 336 0.82 -7.47 -11.84
C VAL A 336 -0.68 -7.18 -11.75
N ARG A 337 -1.11 -5.92 -11.93
CA ARG A 337 -2.52 -5.55 -11.86
C ARG A 337 -3.37 -6.19 -12.95
N ARG A 338 -2.80 -6.39 -14.16
CA ARG A 338 -3.54 -6.93 -15.31
C ARG A 338 -3.53 -8.46 -15.37
N PHE A 339 -2.39 -9.06 -15.04
CA PHE A 339 -2.17 -10.51 -15.22
C PHE A 339 -2.07 -11.28 -13.90
N GLY A 340 -2.20 -10.60 -12.76
CA GLY A 340 -2.21 -11.15 -11.41
C GLY A 340 -0.82 -11.26 -10.76
N SER A 341 0.17 -11.79 -11.49
CA SER A 341 1.54 -11.94 -10.99
C SER A 341 2.58 -11.92 -12.11
N LEU A 342 3.84 -11.59 -11.79
CA LEU A 342 4.95 -11.68 -12.77
C LEU A 342 5.13 -13.11 -13.30
N SER A 343 4.92 -14.13 -12.47
CA SER A 343 4.99 -15.53 -12.92
C SER A 343 3.93 -15.86 -13.97
N ALA A 344 2.71 -15.33 -13.82
CA ALA A 344 1.64 -15.50 -14.79
C ALA A 344 1.90 -14.72 -16.10
N VAL A 345 2.61 -13.59 -16.01
CA VAL A 345 3.05 -12.82 -17.19
C VAL A 345 4.11 -13.58 -17.96
N TYR A 346 5.11 -14.10 -17.26
CA TYR A 346 6.19 -14.91 -17.82
C TYR A 346 5.69 -16.16 -18.54
N ALA A 347 4.74 -16.88 -17.93
CA ALA A 347 4.08 -18.02 -18.57
C ALA A 347 3.39 -17.64 -19.89
N ARG A 348 2.69 -16.50 -19.95
CA ARG A 348 2.03 -15.98 -21.17
C ARG A 348 3.00 -15.50 -22.25
N VAL A 349 4.21 -15.08 -21.86
CA VAL A 349 5.30 -14.72 -22.78
C VAL A 349 6.00 -15.97 -23.35
N GLY A 350 5.75 -17.15 -22.78
CA GLY A 350 6.48 -18.38 -23.10
C GLY A 350 7.85 -18.45 -22.43
N TRP A 351 8.12 -17.57 -21.46
CA TRP A 351 9.37 -17.58 -20.71
C TRP A 351 9.17 -18.40 -19.43
N THR A 352 9.64 -19.65 -19.46
CA THR A 352 9.79 -20.46 -18.25
C THR A 352 11.03 -20.01 -17.52
N ALA A 353 10.85 -19.25 -16.43
CA ALA A 353 11.91 -19.10 -15.43
C ALA A 353 12.43 -20.50 -15.09
N CYS A 354 13.75 -20.73 -15.16
CA CYS A 354 14.34 -21.93 -14.58
C CYS A 354 13.75 -22.09 -13.17
N ARG A 355 12.88 -23.09 -13.00
CA ARG A 355 12.22 -23.37 -11.73
C ARG A 355 13.31 -23.66 -10.72
N ARG A 356 13.61 -22.71 -9.83
CA ARG A 356 14.09 -23.09 -8.50
C ARG A 356 12.97 -23.93 -7.88
N PRO A 357 13.25 -25.11 -7.32
CA PRO A 357 12.20 -26.01 -6.84
C PRO A 357 11.30 -25.28 -5.84
N GLU A 358 10.01 -25.50 -6.05
CA GLU A 358 8.88 -24.91 -5.34
C GLU A 358 8.99 -25.12 -3.81
N GLY A 359 8.86 -24.01 -3.06
CA GLY A 359 8.39 -23.92 -1.67
C GLY A 359 9.02 -24.78 -0.56
N PRO A 360 9.31 -24.22 0.64
CA PRO A 360 9.85 -24.98 1.78
C PRO A 360 8.97 -26.15 2.26
N ARG A 361 7.69 -26.22 1.88
CA ARG A 361 6.74 -27.26 2.30
C ARG A 361 6.96 -28.63 1.65
N ARG A 362 7.44 -28.70 0.40
CA ARG A 362 7.70 -29.98 -0.29
C ARG A 362 9.03 -30.59 0.20
N LEU A 363 10.07 -29.76 0.30
CA LEU A 363 11.39 -30.18 0.78
C LEU A 363 11.39 -30.69 2.22
N ALA A 364 10.46 -30.22 3.06
CA ALA A 364 10.30 -30.69 4.43
C ALA A 364 9.69 -32.10 4.54
N ARG A 365 9.03 -32.60 3.49
CA ARG A 365 8.38 -33.92 3.44
C ARG A 365 9.27 -35.02 2.84
N MET A 366 10.38 -34.65 2.19
CA MET A 366 11.32 -35.60 1.60
C MET A 366 12.19 -36.23 2.70
N SER A 367 12.46 -37.52 2.58
CA SER A 367 13.39 -38.20 3.47
C SER A 367 14.83 -37.71 3.22
N ASP A 368 15.71 -37.96 4.19
CA ASP A 368 17.12 -37.60 4.02
C ASP A 368 17.77 -38.37 2.85
N ASP A 369 17.31 -39.59 2.56
CA ASP A 369 17.78 -40.41 1.44
C ASP A 369 17.29 -39.88 0.09
N ASP A 370 16.03 -39.44 0.00
CA ASP A 370 15.49 -38.79 -1.21
C ASP A 370 16.30 -37.53 -1.56
N LEU A 371 16.75 -36.78 -0.55
CA LEU A 371 17.57 -35.58 -0.74
C LEU A 371 18.96 -35.93 -1.25
N ILE A 372 19.54 -37.05 -0.78
CA ILE A 372 20.83 -37.56 -1.25
C ILE A 372 20.72 -38.08 -2.68
N ASP A 373 19.66 -38.81 -3.02
CA ASP A 373 19.43 -39.33 -4.37
C ASP A 373 19.18 -38.22 -5.39
N LEU A 374 18.49 -37.15 -4.98
CA LEU A 374 18.30 -35.96 -5.82
C LEU A 374 19.65 -35.30 -6.15
N LEU A 375 20.54 -35.18 -5.15
CA LEU A 375 21.89 -34.66 -5.36
C LEU A 375 22.75 -35.63 -6.19
N ARG A 376 22.62 -36.94 -5.99
CA ARG A 376 23.33 -37.97 -6.77
C ARG A 376 22.94 -37.93 -8.24
N ASN A 377 21.65 -37.85 -8.55
CA ASN A 377 21.14 -37.82 -9.92
C ASN A 377 21.49 -36.52 -10.68
N ALA A 378 21.78 -35.44 -9.95
CA ALA A 378 22.14 -34.16 -10.54
C ALA A 378 23.65 -33.99 -10.81
N LEU A 379 24.50 -34.87 -10.29
CA LEU A 379 25.96 -34.83 -10.45
C LEU A 379 26.42 -35.71 -11.61
N GLN A 380 27.35 -35.21 -12.43
CA GLN A 380 28.03 -36.05 -13.43
C GLN A 380 29.17 -36.84 -12.78
N PRO A 381 29.59 -38.00 -13.32
CA PRO A 381 30.63 -38.86 -12.75
C PRO A 381 31.99 -38.16 -12.55
N GLU A 382 32.26 -37.10 -13.31
CA GLU A 382 33.55 -36.39 -13.35
C GLU A 382 33.54 -35.08 -12.53
N ASP A 383 32.41 -34.69 -11.94
CA ASP A 383 32.25 -33.40 -11.28
C ASP A 383 32.92 -33.34 -9.90
N ARG A 384 33.79 -32.36 -9.66
CA ARG A 384 34.30 -32.06 -8.31
C ARG A 384 33.22 -31.45 -7.41
N LEU A 385 32.75 -32.22 -6.44
CA LEU A 385 31.71 -31.80 -5.50
C LEU A 385 32.17 -30.63 -4.62
N THR A 386 31.59 -29.45 -4.84
CA THR A 386 31.81 -28.24 -4.02
C THR A 386 30.49 -27.58 -3.68
N ALA A 387 30.43 -26.83 -2.58
CA ALA A 387 29.22 -26.07 -2.20
C ALA A 387 28.75 -25.12 -3.32
N LYS A 388 29.70 -24.49 -4.04
CA LYS A 388 29.41 -23.63 -5.18
C LYS A 388 28.83 -24.38 -6.38
N LEU A 389 29.22 -25.65 -6.59
CA LEU A 389 28.62 -26.48 -7.62
C LEU A 389 27.17 -26.81 -7.25
N ILE A 390 26.92 -27.24 -6.01
CA ILE A 390 25.58 -27.57 -5.52
C ILE A 390 24.63 -26.38 -5.68
N ASP A 391 25.07 -25.17 -5.31
CA ASP A 391 24.25 -23.96 -5.44
C ASP A 391 23.98 -23.54 -6.91
N LYS A 392 24.70 -24.12 -7.87
CA LYS A 392 24.50 -23.94 -9.31
C LYS A 392 23.69 -25.06 -9.97
N LEU A 393 23.51 -26.21 -9.30
CA LEU A 393 22.79 -27.35 -9.88
C LEU A 393 21.28 -27.06 -9.96
N PRO A 394 20.66 -27.22 -11.14
CA PRO A 394 19.21 -27.01 -11.29
C PRO A 394 18.44 -28.14 -10.60
N GLY A 395 17.33 -27.80 -9.94
CA GLY A 395 16.44 -28.77 -9.29
C GLY A 395 16.88 -29.27 -7.92
N VAL A 396 18.10 -28.96 -7.48
CA VAL A 396 18.69 -29.40 -6.20
C VAL A 396 18.54 -28.30 -5.12
N PRO A 397 18.27 -28.64 -3.84
CA PRO A 397 18.31 -27.70 -2.72
C PRO A 397 19.70 -27.05 -2.55
N SER A 398 19.75 -25.85 -1.96
CA SER A 398 21.04 -25.16 -1.75
C SER A 398 21.96 -25.94 -0.81
N SER A 399 23.26 -25.70 -0.94
CA SER A 399 24.29 -26.24 -0.06
C SER A 399 24.02 -25.93 1.43
N ALA A 400 23.45 -24.75 1.70
CA ALA A 400 23.00 -24.34 3.03
C ALA A 400 21.81 -25.18 3.55
N TYR A 401 20.90 -25.62 2.68
CA TYR A 401 19.78 -26.48 3.06
C TYR A 401 20.28 -27.86 3.49
N TYR A 402 21.16 -28.48 2.69
CA TYR A 402 21.81 -29.75 3.04
C TYR A 402 22.58 -29.66 4.35
N LYS A 403 23.35 -28.58 4.55
CA LYS A 403 24.08 -28.34 5.80
C LYS A 403 23.14 -28.27 7.02
N ARG A 404 22.01 -27.57 6.91
CA ARG A 404 21.06 -27.42 8.02
C ARG A 404 20.29 -28.71 8.30
N ARG A 405 19.91 -29.46 7.26
CA ARG A 405 19.09 -30.68 7.40
C ARG A 405 19.93 -31.90 7.82
N LEU A 406 21.10 -32.07 7.24
CA LEU A 406 21.99 -33.23 7.45
C LEU A 406 23.19 -32.90 8.37
N GLY A 407 23.16 -31.74 9.04
CA GLY A 407 24.18 -31.27 9.99
C GLY A 407 25.43 -30.65 9.34
N SER A 408 26.02 -31.30 8.33
CA SER A 408 27.18 -30.76 7.62
C SER A 408 27.25 -31.21 6.16
N LEU A 409 27.92 -30.42 5.32
CA LEU A 409 28.19 -30.82 3.93
C LEU A 409 29.10 -32.05 3.87
N SER A 410 30.02 -32.21 4.83
CA SER A 410 30.86 -33.41 4.92
C SER A 410 30.05 -34.67 5.18
N ALA A 411 29.01 -34.59 6.03
CA ALA A 411 28.08 -35.71 6.24
C ALA A 411 27.25 -36.01 4.98
N THR A 412 26.81 -34.97 4.25
CA THR A 412 26.17 -35.13 2.94
C THR A 412 27.09 -35.85 1.95
N TYR A 413 28.37 -35.49 1.91
CA TYR A 413 29.36 -36.10 1.01
C TYR A 413 29.69 -37.55 1.40
N ALA A 414 29.76 -37.83 2.70
CA ALA A 414 29.94 -39.19 3.20
C ALA A 414 28.78 -40.11 2.79
N ARG A 415 27.53 -39.64 2.90
CA ARG A 415 26.34 -40.38 2.45
C ARG A 415 26.26 -40.55 0.92
N LEU A 416 26.90 -39.66 0.16
CA LEU A 416 27.08 -39.81 -1.29
C LEU A 416 28.19 -40.80 -1.67
N GLY A 417 28.96 -41.34 -0.71
CA GLY A 417 30.11 -42.20 -0.99
C GLY A 417 31.36 -41.44 -1.47
N TRP A 418 31.37 -40.11 -1.34
CA TRP A 418 32.45 -39.24 -1.84
C TRP A 418 33.62 -39.18 -0.85
N LYS A 419 34.70 -39.94 -1.13
CA LYS A 419 35.90 -40.05 -0.26
C LYS A 419 36.92 -38.89 -0.39
N GLY A 420 36.70 -37.92 -1.28
CA GLY A 420 37.72 -36.93 -1.67
C GLY A 420 37.79 -35.63 -0.86
N TYR A 421 36.94 -35.41 0.15
CA TYR A 421 36.88 -34.11 0.87
C TYR A 421 36.80 -34.25 2.39
N LEU A 422 37.71 -35.01 3.00
CA LEU A 422 38.01 -34.85 4.42
C LEU A 422 38.93 -33.64 4.63
N ARG A 423 38.36 -32.44 4.51
CA ARG A 423 39.00 -31.22 5.05
C ARG A 423 39.19 -31.48 6.55
N ARG A 424 40.44 -31.45 7.06
CA ARG A 424 40.80 -31.63 8.49
C ARG A 424 39.65 -31.12 9.37
N SER A 425 38.95 -32.03 10.05
CA SER A 425 37.85 -31.68 10.95
C SER A 425 38.40 -30.75 12.02
N TYR A 426 37.91 -29.51 12.06
CA TYR A 426 38.32 -28.51 13.06
C TYR A 426 37.65 -28.73 14.41
N ASP A 427 36.91 -29.83 14.57
CA ASP A 427 36.01 -30.05 15.69
C ASP A 427 36.63 -30.91 16.81
N VAL A 428 37.87 -31.39 16.66
CA VAL A 428 38.62 -32.04 17.74
C VAL A 428 40.09 -31.67 17.67
N VAL A 429 40.46 -30.44 18.02
CA VAL A 429 41.89 -30.14 18.16
C VAL A 429 42.22 -29.24 19.36
N PRO A 430 43.22 -29.62 20.19
CA PRO A 430 43.36 -29.12 21.57
C PRO A 430 43.72 -27.62 21.68
N TRP A 431 44.22 -27.02 20.60
CA TRP A 431 44.76 -25.65 20.63
C TRP A 431 43.70 -24.53 20.71
N ARG A 432 42.40 -24.83 20.53
CA ARG A 432 41.34 -23.81 20.59
C ARG A 432 41.07 -23.28 22.00
N SER A 433 41.37 -24.07 23.03
CA SER A 433 41.26 -23.69 24.44
C SER A 433 42.61 -23.34 25.06
N THR A 434 43.66 -23.25 24.26
CA THR A 434 45.02 -22.98 24.74
C THR A 434 45.22 -21.48 24.95
N SER A 435 45.84 -21.11 26.07
CA SER A 435 46.24 -19.73 26.36
C SER A 435 47.25 -19.22 25.33
N ASP A 436 47.44 -17.90 25.30
CA ASP A 436 48.42 -17.28 24.40
C ASP A 436 49.83 -17.86 24.62
N ASP A 437 50.22 -18.15 25.87
CA ASP A 437 51.48 -18.81 26.20
C ASP A 437 51.60 -20.22 25.61
N GLY A 438 50.50 -21.00 25.61
CA GLY A 438 50.53 -22.33 25.01
C GLY A 438 50.59 -22.30 23.48
N LEU A 439 50.02 -21.27 22.84
CA LEU A 439 50.20 -21.04 21.40
C LEU A 439 51.66 -20.68 21.07
N ILE A 440 52.31 -19.87 21.91
CA ILE A 440 53.74 -19.55 21.77
C ILE A 440 54.61 -20.79 22.02
N ALA A 441 54.26 -21.66 22.97
CA ALA A 441 54.96 -22.92 23.20
C ALA A 441 54.91 -23.87 21.99
N ILE A 442 53.79 -23.90 21.26
CA ILE A 442 53.67 -24.65 20.00
C ILE A 442 54.66 -24.10 18.96
N LEU A 443 54.79 -22.78 18.82
CA LEU A 443 55.77 -22.20 17.90
C LEU A 443 57.21 -22.52 18.30
N ARG A 444 57.53 -22.50 19.60
CA ARG A 444 58.86 -22.92 20.10
C ARG A 444 59.16 -24.39 19.77
N LYS A 445 58.17 -25.26 19.92
CA LYS A 445 58.29 -26.68 19.57
C LYS A 445 58.54 -26.90 18.07
N ILE A 446 57.76 -26.23 17.20
CA ILE A 446 57.95 -26.29 15.75
C ILE A 446 59.35 -25.78 15.36
N HIS A 447 59.82 -24.71 16.01
CA HIS A 447 61.17 -24.21 15.78
C HIS A 447 62.25 -25.22 16.21
N ALA A 448 62.07 -25.89 17.36
CA ALA A 448 63.00 -26.91 17.82
C ALA A 448 63.08 -28.11 16.86
N GLU A 449 61.94 -28.52 16.28
CA GLU A 449 61.88 -29.66 15.36
C GLU A 449 62.37 -29.33 13.95
N ALA A 450 62.00 -28.16 13.41
CA ALA A 450 62.33 -27.77 12.04
C ALA A 450 63.60 -26.91 11.93
N GLY A 451 64.12 -26.40 13.05
CA GLY A 451 65.24 -25.45 13.12
C GLY A 451 64.91 -24.03 12.63
N TYR A 452 63.67 -23.78 12.21
CA TYR A 452 63.19 -22.47 11.78
C TYR A 452 61.66 -22.37 11.78
N LEU A 453 61.15 -21.13 11.76
CA LEU A 453 59.73 -20.84 11.61
C LEU A 453 59.43 -20.20 10.27
N SER A 454 58.47 -20.77 9.54
CA SER A 454 57.93 -20.21 8.30
C SER A 454 56.46 -20.59 8.16
N THR A 455 55.71 -19.85 7.34
CA THR A 455 54.28 -20.15 7.13
C THR A 455 54.04 -21.58 6.64
N PRO A 456 54.79 -22.12 5.65
CA PRO A 456 54.57 -23.49 5.21
C PRO A 456 54.88 -24.54 6.28
N VAL A 457 55.89 -24.30 7.14
CA VAL A 457 56.27 -25.23 8.21
C VAL A 457 55.20 -25.26 9.31
N ILE A 458 54.66 -24.08 9.67
CA ILE A 458 53.57 -23.98 10.65
C ILE A 458 52.30 -24.64 10.09
N ASP A 459 51.97 -24.38 8.84
CA ASP A 459 50.74 -24.90 8.20
C ASP A 459 50.82 -26.42 7.94
N ALA A 460 52.02 -26.96 7.78
CA ALA A 460 52.26 -28.41 7.68
C ALA A 460 52.16 -29.14 9.03
N HIS A 461 52.40 -28.46 10.15
CA HIS A 461 52.51 -29.11 11.45
C HIS A 461 51.12 -29.57 11.99
N PRO A 462 50.94 -30.86 12.33
CA PRO A 462 49.62 -31.42 12.66
C PRO A 462 49.03 -30.93 13.98
N ALA A 463 49.87 -30.54 14.95
CA ALA A 463 49.43 -30.04 16.26
C ALA A 463 49.32 -28.50 16.34
N ALA A 464 49.52 -27.79 15.22
CA ALA A 464 49.54 -26.33 15.18
C ALA A 464 48.29 -25.77 14.48
N PRO A 465 47.73 -24.64 14.94
CA PRO A 465 46.77 -23.91 14.15
C PRO A 465 47.44 -23.31 12.89
N HIS A 466 46.66 -23.03 11.86
CA HIS A 466 47.14 -22.38 10.65
C HIS A 466 47.79 -21.02 10.98
N SER A 467 48.83 -20.65 10.25
CA SER A 467 49.60 -19.41 10.37
C SER A 467 48.73 -18.14 10.39
N SER A 468 47.58 -18.17 9.71
CA SER A 468 46.58 -17.10 9.74
C SER A 468 45.92 -16.90 11.12
N TYR A 469 45.80 -17.95 11.93
CA TYR A 469 45.27 -17.87 13.30
C TYR A 469 46.25 -17.13 14.21
N PHE A 470 47.54 -17.47 14.17
CA PHE A 470 48.58 -16.74 14.88
C PHE A 470 48.64 -15.27 14.48
N LYS A 471 48.54 -14.97 13.17
CA LYS A 471 48.47 -13.59 12.68
C LYS A 471 47.28 -12.82 13.24
N LYS A 472 46.11 -13.45 13.35
CA LYS A 472 44.89 -12.81 13.88
C LYS A 472 44.98 -12.60 15.39
N ARG A 473 45.56 -13.55 16.13
CA ARG A 473 45.63 -13.51 17.60
C ARG A 473 46.70 -12.55 18.12
N PHE A 474 47.87 -12.52 17.47
CA PHE A 474 49.03 -11.72 17.88
C PHE A 474 49.27 -10.49 16.99
N GLY A 475 48.33 -10.15 16.10
CA GLY A 475 48.40 -9.02 15.16
C GLY A 475 49.32 -9.24 13.95
N SER A 476 50.46 -9.92 14.14
CA SER A 476 51.35 -10.32 13.05
C SER A 476 52.13 -11.60 13.38
N LEU A 477 52.58 -12.31 12.35
CA LEU A 477 53.47 -13.48 12.55
C LEU A 477 54.83 -13.07 13.12
N ALA A 478 55.33 -11.89 12.77
CA ALA A 478 56.58 -11.36 13.34
C ALA A 478 56.46 -11.14 14.86
N ALA A 479 55.32 -10.62 15.34
CA ALA A 479 55.05 -10.47 16.76
C ALA A 479 54.94 -11.84 17.46
N ALA A 480 54.27 -12.81 16.83
CA ALA A 480 54.19 -14.18 17.37
C ALA A 480 55.58 -14.86 17.45
N TYR A 481 56.45 -14.64 16.47
CA TYR A 481 57.82 -15.17 16.48
C TYR A 481 58.69 -14.48 17.52
N ALA A 482 58.55 -13.16 17.69
CA ALA A 482 59.26 -12.41 18.72
C ALA A 482 58.90 -12.93 20.13
N LEU A 483 57.61 -13.17 20.41
CA LEU A 483 57.15 -13.77 21.66
C LEU A 483 57.67 -15.21 21.85
N ALA A 484 57.85 -15.96 20.76
CA ALA A 484 58.49 -17.27 20.79
C ALA A 484 60.01 -17.22 21.04
N GLY A 485 60.64 -16.03 21.08
CA GLY A 485 62.08 -15.85 21.29
C GLY A 485 62.87 -15.68 19.98
N HIS A 486 62.19 -15.50 18.85
CA HIS A 486 62.79 -15.35 17.52
C HIS A 486 62.48 -13.97 16.95
N ALA A 487 63.15 -12.95 17.50
CA ALA A 487 63.08 -11.57 17.03
C ALA A 487 64.00 -11.34 15.81
N ALA A 488 63.79 -12.08 14.72
CA ALA A 488 64.43 -11.75 13.46
C ALA A 488 63.62 -10.66 12.75
N THR A 489 64.29 -9.61 12.25
CA THR A 489 63.64 -8.60 11.42
C THR A 489 63.13 -9.23 10.11
N ARG A 490 62.10 -8.63 9.49
CA ARG A 490 61.48 -9.13 8.25
C ARG A 490 62.51 -9.29 7.10
N SER A 491 63.55 -8.46 7.11
CA SER A 491 64.69 -8.52 6.20
C SER A 491 65.56 -9.75 6.46
N GLU A 492 65.95 -10.01 7.71
CA GLU A 492 66.76 -11.17 8.10
C GLU A 492 66.05 -12.51 7.82
N MET A 493 64.74 -12.58 8.09
CA MET A 493 63.92 -13.76 7.76
C MET A 493 63.86 -14.04 6.26
N SER A 494 63.82 -12.99 5.43
CA SER A 494 63.77 -13.11 3.97
C SER A 494 65.12 -13.53 3.39
N THR A 495 66.22 -12.94 3.87
CA THR A 495 67.59 -13.30 3.49
C THR A 495 67.94 -14.73 3.90
N ALA A 496 67.52 -15.17 5.09
CA ALA A 496 67.69 -16.54 5.54
C ALA A 496 66.85 -17.54 4.71
N MET A 497 65.64 -17.16 4.30
CA MET A 497 64.82 -17.96 3.37
C MET A 497 65.49 -18.11 2.01
N TRP A 498 66.10 -17.04 1.48
CA TRP A 498 66.78 -17.04 0.19
C TRP A 498 68.02 -17.95 0.21
N LYS A 499 68.90 -17.79 1.20
CA LYS A 499 70.10 -18.65 1.38
C LYS A 499 69.76 -20.13 1.55
N ARG A 500 68.60 -20.46 2.16
CA ARG A 500 68.12 -21.85 2.31
C ARG A 500 67.56 -22.40 1.01
N ARG A 501 66.86 -21.58 0.24
CA ARG A 501 66.32 -21.97 -1.07
C ARG A 501 67.45 -22.28 -2.06
N GLU A 502 68.53 -21.50 -2.05
CA GLU A 502 69.76 -21.80 -2.80
C GLU A 502 70.37 -23.15 -2.37
N ARG A 503 70.57 -23.37 -1.06
CA ARG A 503 71.11 -24.65 -0.53
C ARG A 503 70.26 -25.87 -0.89
N ARG A 504 68.96 -25.70 -1.03
CA ARG A 504 68.00 -26.78 -1.38
C ARG A 504 67.86 -27.01 -2.89
N GLN A 505 68.43 -26.11 -3.72
CA GLN A 505 68.54 -26.28 -5.16
C GLN A 505 69.94 -26.80 -5.58
N SER A 506 70.93 -26.68 -4.70
CA SER A 506 72.28 -27.23 -4.87
C SER A 506 72.49 -28.63 -4.26
N LEU A 507 71.45 -29.19 -3.65
CA LEU A 507 71.32 -30.58 -3.19
C LEU A 507 70.20 -31.22 -4.01
#